data_AF-A0A183ASG4-F1
#
_entry.id   AF-A0A183ASG4-F1
#
_cell.length_a   1.000
_cell.length_b   1.000
_cell.length_c   1.000
_cell.angle_alpha   90.00
_cell.angle_beta   90.00
_cell.angle_gamma   90.00
#
_symmetry.space_group_name_H-M   'P 1'
#
loop_
_entity.id
_entity.type
_entity.pdbx_description
1 polymer ?
#
loop_
_entity_poly.entity_id
_entity_poly.type
_entity_poly.pdbx_seq_one_letter_code
_entity_poly.pdbx_strand_id
1 'polypeptide(L)'
;MAYRDDVIVFGTTKEGYDNNFKKLFERFMQKNVRIKPSKCMFEVMQLEFLGFNVCSKRYRPDPNRFQPRVNIESPKDQNHPR
;
A
#
# COMPACT_ATOMS: atom_id res chain seq x y z
N MET A 1 -7.67 -2.85 5.09
CA MET A 1 -8.06 -2.15 3.84
C MET A 1 -7.61 -3.01 2.67
N ALA A 2 -8.37 -3.10 1.58
CA ALA A 2 -7.99 -3.85 0.40
C ALA A 2 -8.14 -2.96 -0.84
N TYR A 3 -7.16 -3.03 -1.74
CA TYR A 3 -7.21 -2.35 -3.04
C TYR A 3 -6.58 -3.27 -4.10
N ARG A 4 -7.39 -3.69 -5.08
CA ARG A 4 -7.00 -4.71 -6.06
C ARG A 4 -6.42 -5.96 -5.37
N ASP A 5 -5.13 -6.24 -5.59
CA ASP A 5 -4.42 -7.41 -5.09
C ASP A 5 -3.70 -7.14 -3.75
N ASP A 6 -3.67 -5.90 -3.29
CA ASP A 6 -2.95 -5.50 -2.08
C ASP A 6 -3.90 -5.35 -0.89
N VAL A 7 -3.49 -5.89 0.26
CA VAL A 7 -4.24 -5.82 1.52
C VAL A 7 -3.35 -5.29 2.63
N ILE A 8 -3.84 -4.27 3.33
CA ILE A 8 -3.25 -3.76 4.57
C ILE A 8 -4.02 -4.30 5.77
N VAL A 9 -3.27 -4.90 6.69
CA VAL A 9 -3.70 -5.22 8.06
C VAL A 9 -3.02 -4.26 9.02
N PHE A 10 -3.78 -3.70 9.95
CA PHE A 10 -3.27 -2.80 10.98
C PHE A 10 -3.89 -3.16 12.35
N GLY A 11 -3.22 -2.75 13.41
CA GLY A 11 -3.71 -2.87 14.78
C GLY A 11 -3.06 -1.80 15.67
N THR A 12 -3.80 -1.33 16.67
CA THR A 12 -3.32 -0.32 17.63
C THR A 12 -2.32 -0.90 18.63
N THR A 13 -2.43 -2.21 18.90
CA THR A 13 -1.52 -2.99 19.75
C THR A 13 -0.98 -4.18 18.96
N LYS A 14 0.14 -4.76 19.41
CA LYS A 14 0.70 -5.98 18.80
C LYS A 14 -0.31 -7.12 18.79
N GLU A 15 -0.99 -7.36 19.92
CA GLU A 15 -2.02 -8.38 20.05
C GLU A 15 -3.22 -8.13 19.11
N GLY A 16 -3.66 -6.87 18.98
CA GLY A 16 -4.73 -6.51 18.05
C GLY A 16 -4.33 -6.72 16.59
N TYR A 17 -3.09 -6.37 16.24
CA TYR A 17 -2.52 -6.65 14.92
C TYR A 17 -2.45 -8.15 14.65
N ASP A 18 -1.94 -8.95 15.60
CA ASP A 18 -1.79 -10.40 15.46
C ASP A 18 -3.14 -11.10 15.28
N ASN A 19 -4.15 -10.68 16.04
CA ASN A 19 -5.51 -11.19 15.90
C ASN A 19 -6.11 -10.85 14.52
N ASN A 20 -5.94 -9.62 14.06
CA ASN A 20 -6.42 -9.20 12.73
C ASN A 20 -5.68 -9.95 11.61
N PHE A 21 -4.37 -10.14 11.77
CA PHE A 21 -3.52 -10.84 10.84
C PHE A 21 -3.93 -12.31 10.72
N LYS A 22 -4.15 -12.98 11.86
CA LYS A 22 -4.66 -14.36 11.91
C LYS A 22 -5.99 -14.51 11.17
N LYS A 23 -6.97 -13.63 11.45
CA LYS A 23 -8.27 -13.63 10.79
C LYS A 23 -8.16 -13.43 9.27
N LEU A 24 -7.23 -12.59 8.81
CA LEU A 24 -6.99 -12.42 7.38
C LEU A 24 -6.49 -13.71 6.74
N PHE A 25 -5.49 -14.35 7.36
CA PHE A 25 -4.91 -15.60 6.85
C PHE A 25 -5.94 -16.73 6.80
N GLU A 26 -6.75 -16.88 7.85
CA GLU A 26 -7.85 -17.85 7.86
C GLU A 26 -8.82 -17.62 6.68
N ARG A 27 -9.16 -16.35 6.41
CA ARG A 27 -10.04 -16.00 5.29
C ARG A 27 -9.39 -16.25 3.93
N PHE A 28 -8.08 -16.00 3.79
CA PHE A 28 -7.33 -16.32 2.59
C PHE A 28 -7.33 -17.83 2.32
N MET A 29 -7.09 -18.65 3.34
CA MET A 29 -7.15 -20.11 3.22
C MET A 29 -8.54 -20.59 2.79
N GLN A 30 -9.60 -20.10 3.43
CA GLN A 30 -10.98 -20.45 3.10
C GLN A 30 -11.38 -20.09 1.66
N LYS A 31 -10.78 -19.06 1.09
CA LYS A 31 -11.05 -18.59 -0.28
C LYS A 31 -9.98 -19.01 -1.28
N ASN A 32 -9.03 -19.87 -0.88
CA ASN A 32 -7.93 -20.34 -1.71
C ASN A 32 -7.10 -19.19 -2.34
N VAL A 33 -6.95 -18.09 -1.60
CA VAL A 33 -6.14 -16.94 -2.01
C VAL A 33 -4.67 -17.28 -1.84
N ARG A 34 -3.87 -17.08 -2.88
CA ARG A 34 -2.43 -17.28 -2.86
C ARG A 34 -1.71 -15.95 -2.66
N ILE A 35 -0.86 -15.89 -1.65
CA ILE A 35 0.03 -14.75 -1.41
C ILE A 35 1.42 -15.03 -1.97
N LYS A 36 2.13 -14.00 -2.41
CA LYS A 36 3.54 -14.07 -2.82
C LYS A 36 4.41 -13.52 -1.69
N PRO A 37 5.02 -14.36 -0.82
CA PRO A 37 5.71 -13.88 0.38
C PRO A 37 6.81 -12.86 0.09
N SER A 38 7.50 -12.98 -1.05
CA SER A 38 8.56 -12.05 -1.47
C SER A 38 8.07 -10.63 -1.77
N LYS A 39 6.75 -10.39 -1.81
CA LYS A 39 6.13 -9.07 -2.01
C LYS A 39 5.40 -8.56 -0.76
N CYS A 40 5.37 -9.34 0.32
CA CYS A 40 4.66 -8.98 1.54
C CYS A 40 5.60 -8.27 2.52
N MET A 41 5.06 -7.29 3.25
CA MET A 41 5.72 -6.63 4.38
C MET A 41 4.96 -7.01 5.65
N PHE A 42 5.68 -7.40 6.70
CA PHE A 42 5.09 -7.87 7.96
C PHE A 42 5.65 -7.09 9.13
N GLU A 43 4.80 -6.83 10.14
CA GLU A 43 5.19 -6.18 11.40
C GLU A 43 5.95 -4.86 11.25
N VAL A 44 5.58 -4.07 10.24
CA VAL A 44 6.18 -2.76 9.98
C VAL A 44 5.37 -1.63 10.61
N MET A 45 6.08 -0.63 11.14
CA MET A 45 5.45 0.57 11.71
C MET A 45 5.03 1.60 10.65
N GLN A 46 5.57 1.45 9.44
CA GLN A 46 5.25 2.28 8.27
C GLN A 46 5.40 1.46 6.98
N LEU A 47 4.60 1.78 5.97
CA LEU A 47 4.70 1.17 4.64
C LEU A 47 4.21 2.13 3.54
N GLU A 48 4.70 1.94 2.32
CA GLU A 48 4.19 2.65 1.15
C GLU A 48 2.98 1.90 0.58
N PHE A 49 1.87 2.61 0.36
CA PHE A 49 0.67 2.06 -0.26
C PHE A 49 0.01 3.10 -1.15
N LEU A 50 -0.17 2.77 -2.43
CA LEU A 50 -0.78 3.67 -3.43
C LEU A 50 -0.08 5.04 -3.53
N GLY A 51 1.24 5.09 -3.34
CA GLY A 51 2.02 6.34 -3.35
C GLY A 51 1.77 7.22 -2.12
N PHE A 52 1.37 6.61 -1.00
CA PHE A 52 1.27 7.25 0.31
C PHE A 52 2.13 6.50 1.31
N ASN A 53 2.79 7.24 2.21
CA ASN A 53 3.43 6.64 3.37
C ASN A 53 2.39 6.52 4.50
N VAL A 54 2.03 5.28 4.83
CA VAL A 54 1.06 4.95 5.87
C VAL A 54 1.82 4.64 7.15
N CYS A 55 1.59 5.43 8.22
CA CYS A 55 2.14 5.15 9.55
C CYS A 55 1.12 5.48 10.66
N SER A 56 1.41 5.05 11.89
CA SER A 56 0.53 5.23 13.06
C SER A 56 0.23 6.70 13.39
N LYS A 57 1.11 7.64 13.02
CA LYS A 57 1.02 9.03 13.46
C LYS A 57 0.30 9.93 12.46
N ARG A 58 0.37 9.69 11.13
CA ARG A 58 -0.25 10.54 10.09
C ARG A 58 -0.42 9.82 8.75
N TYR A 59 -1.49 10.19 8.01
CA TYR A 59 -1.52 10.07 6.55
C TYR A 59 -0.69 11.23 5.96
N ARG A 60 0.46 10.92 5.36
CA ARG A 60 1.22 11.92 4.58
C ARG A 60 1.31 11.44 3.14
N PRO A 61 1.12 12.32 2.15
CA PRO A 61 1.48 11.98 0.78
C PRO A 61 2.95 11.60 0.75
N ASP A 62 3.29 10.56 -0.02
CA ASP A 62 4.69 10.22 -0.25
C ASP A 62 5.36 11.44 -0.91
N PRO A 63 6.47 11.98 -0.36
CA PRO A 63 7.22 13.04 -1.03
C PRO A 63 7.63 12.65 -2.46
N ASN A 64 7.77 11.36 -2.77
CA ASN A 64 8.08 10.88 -4.11
C ASN A 64 6.90 10.97 -5.09
N ARG A 65 5.65 11.00 -4.63
CA ARG A 65 4.47 11.13 -5.49
C ARG A 65 4.41 12.49 -6.19
N PHE A 66 4.96 13.52 -5.56
CA PHE A 66 5.01 14.89 -6.07
C PHE A 66 6.41 15.33 -6.45
N GLN A 67 7.37 14.41 -6.61
CA GLN A 67 8.60 14.75 -7.31
C GLN A 67 8.17 15.35 -8.65
N PRO A 68 8.51 16.62 -8.95
CA PRO A 68 8.33 17.10 -10.30
C PRO A 68 9.11 16.11 -11.16
N ARG A 69 8.47 15.51 -12.16
CA ARG A 69 9.24 14.86 -13.20
C ARG A 69 9.98 15.99 -13.91
N VAL A 70 11.16 16.35 -13.40
CA VAL A 70 11.96 17.50 -13.87
C VAL A 70 12.51 17.27 -15.29
N ASN A 71 12.13 16.16 -15.93
CA ASN A 71 12.51 15.82 -17.30
C ASN A 71 11.32 15.36 -18.15
N ILE A 72 10.12 15.90 -17.91
CA ILE A 72 9.09 15.88 -18.96
C ILE A 72 9.39 17.11 -19.82
N GLU A 73 9.93 16.91 -21.02
CA GLU A 73 9.89 17.96 -22.02
C GLU A 73 8.43 18.39 -22.19
N SER A 74 8.14 19.68 -22.05
CA SER A 74 6.82 20.25 -22.29
C SER A 74 6.25 19.68 -23.60
N PRO A 75 5.03 19.12 -23.61
CA PRO A 75 4.44 18.60 -24.84
C PRO A 75 4.47 19.67 -25.93
N LYS A 76 5.20 19.41 -27.01
CA LYS A 76 5.45 20.40 -28.08
C LYS A 76 4.32 20.48 -29.10
N ASP A 77 3.21 19.74 -28.93
CA ASP A 77 2.12 19.75 -29.91
C ASP A 77 0.72 19.53 -29.32
N GLN A 78 -0.28 20.16 -29.96
CA GLN A 78 -1.69 20.22 -29.54
C GLN A 78 -2.46 18.88 -29.62
N ASN A 79 -1.80 17.76 -29.92
CA ASN A 79 -2.45 16.45 -30.14
C ASN A 79 -2.33 15.46 -28.97
N HIS A 80 -2.10 15.93 -27.73
CA HIS A 80 -2.14 15.04 -26.57
C HIS A 80 -3.55 15.03 -25.94
N PRO A 81 -4.31 13.93 -25.98
CA PRO A 81 -5.62 13.87 -25.36
C PRO A 81 -5.50 13.93 -23.83
N ARG A 82 -6.36 14.75 -23.23
CA ARG A 82 -6.51 14.92 -21.77
C ARG A 82 -6.97 13.65 -21.08
#